data_AF-A0A177AP04-F1
#
_entry.id   AF-A0A177AP04-F1
#
_cell.length_a   1.000
_cell.length_b   1.000
_cell.length_c   1.000
_cell.angle_alpha   90.00
_cell.angle_beta   90.00
_cell.angle_gamma   90.00
#
_symmetry.space_group_name_H-M   'P 1'
#
loop_
_entity.id
_entity.type
_entity.pdbx_description
1 polymer ?
#
loop_
_entity_poly.entity_id
_entity_poly.type
_entity_poly.pdbx_seq_one_letter_code
_entity_poly.pdbx_strand_id
1 'polypeptide(L)' 'MQPIMDTSSLFLDKEYSLRRCNILINNMGINTICIVDEIKRVVGIISRQDMMYHHMQDKLQSTSYSSI' A
#
# COMPACT_ATOMS: atom_id res chain seq x y z
N MET A 1 -21.94 22.09 -7.17
CA MET A 1 -20.52 21.84 -7.47
C MET A 1 -20.34 20.34 -7.59
N GLN A 2 -19.78 19.85 -8.70
CA GLN A 2 -19.51 18.41 -8.87
C GLN A 2 -18.17 18.05 -8.22
N PRO A 3 -18.02 16.84 -7.65
CA PRO A 3 -16.75 16.41 -7.07
C PRO A 3 -15.69 16.25 -8.16
N ILE A 4 -14.49 16.77 -7.90
CA ILE A 4 -13.32 16.57 -8.75
C ILE A 4 -12.66 15.26 -8.31
N MET A 5 -12.60 14.28 -9.21
CA MET A 5 -12.02 12.96 -8.96
C MET A 5 -10.77 12.75 -9.80
N ASP A 6 -9.76 12.14 -9.20
CA ASP A 6 -8.59 11.66 -9.92
C ASP A 6 -8.92 10.32 -10.61
N THR A 7 -9.03 10.34 -11.93
CA THR A 7 -9.34 9.16 -12.74
C THR A 7 -8.12 8.26 -12.98
N SER A 8 -6.92 8.68 -12.57
CA SER A 8 -5.66 7.95 -12.78
C SER A 8 -5.22 7.09 -11.58
N SER A 9 -6.12 6.89 -10.60
CA SER A 9 -5.84 6.07 -9.43
C SER A 9 -5.55 4.62 -9.80
N LEU A 10 -4.52 4.04 -9.17
CA LEU A 10 -4.15 2.64 -9.36
C LEU A 10 -5.00 1.73 -8.46
N PHE A 11 -5.54 0.67 -9.05
CA PHE A 11 -6.33 -0.36 -8.36
C PHE A 11 -5.60 -1.69 -8.40
N LEU A 12 -5.40 -2.33 -7.25
CA LEU A 12 -4.77 -3.65 -7.13
C LEU A 12 -5.70 -4.64 -6.43
N ASP A 13 -5.53 -5.92 -6.76
CA ASP A 13 -6.25 -7.01 -6.10
C ASP A 13 -5.78 -7.19 -4.65
N LYS A 14 -6.67 -7.64 -3.76
CA LYS A 14 -6.35 -7.88 -2.34
C LYS A 14 -5.27 -8.94 -2.11
N GLU A 15 -5.11 -9.88 -3.03
CA GLU A 15 -4.06 -10.91 -2.97
C GLU A 15 -2.71 -10.40 -3.53
N TYR A 16 -2.64 -9.14 -3.97
CA TYR A 16 -1.42 -8.57 -4.51
C TYR A 16 -0.37 -8.38 -3.41
N SER A 17 0.86 -8.81 -3.71
CA SER A 17 1.97 -8.77 -2.76
C SER A 17 2.28 -7.35 -2.29
N LEU A 18 2.35 -7.17 -0.96
CA LEU A 18 2.74 -5.92 -0.32
C LEU A 18 4.10 -5.39 -0.82
N ARG A 19 5.08 -6.28 -1.01
CA ARG A 19 6.40 -5.91 -1.55
C ARG A 19 6.28 -5.32 -2.95
N ARG A 20 5.42 -5.90 -3.79
CA ARG A 20 5.17 -5.38 -5.14
C ARG A 20 4.42 -4.05 -5.08
N CYS A 21 3.45 -3.88 -4.18
CA CYS A 21 2.81 -2.58 -3.93
C CYS A 21 3.85 -1.50 -3.61
N ASN A 22 4.80 -1.77 -2.72
CA ASN A 22 5.85 -0.82 -2.36
C ASN A 22 6.73 -0.45 -3.56
N ILE A 23 7.05 -1.39 -4.44
CA ILE A 23 7.80 -1.10 -5.67
C ILE A 23 6.99 -0.17 -6.58
N LEU A 24 5.69 -0.43 -6.75
CA LEU A 24 4.81 0.41 -7.58
C LEU A 24 4.68 1.83 -7.00
N ILE A 25 4.45 1.97 -5.70
CA ILE A 25 4.36 3.24 -4.97
C ILE A 25 5.62 4.10 -5.14
N ASN A 26 6.80 3.47 -5.08
CA ASN A 26 8.08 4.18 -5.19
C ASN A 26 8.43 4.51 -6.64
N ASN A 27 8.25 3.57 -7.57
CA ASN A 27 8.69 3.75 -8.95
C ASN A 27 7.75 4.67 -9.75
N MET A 28 6.44 4.62 -9.49
CA MET A 28 5.46 5.43 -10.21
C MET A 28 5.10 6.74 -9.48
N GLY A 29 5.71 7.01 -8.33
CA GLY A 29 5.41 8.21 -7.54
C GLY A 29 4.00 8.23 -6.95
N ILE A 30 3.28 7.11 -6.97
CA ILE A 30 1.88 7.01 -6.52
C ILE A 30 1.81 7.12 -4.99
N ASN A 31 0.96 8.01 -4.48
CA ASN A 31 0.78 8.19 -3.04
C ASN A 31 -0.14 7.14 -2.42
N THR A 32 -1.13 6.68 -3.18
CA THR A 32 -2.24 5.89 -2.68
C THR A 32 -2.67 4.87 -3.72
N ILE A 33 -2.90 3.63 -3.27
CA ILE A 33 -3.41 2.53 -4.08
C ILE A 33 -4.74 2.07 -3.47
N CYS A 34 -5.76 1.93 -4.32
CA CYS A 34 -7.02 1.33 -3.93
C CYS A 34 -6.94 -0.19 -4.06
N ILE A 35 -7.32 -0.90 -3.00
CA ILE A 35 -7.39 -2.36 -3.02
C ILE A 35 -8.82 -2.78 -3.30
N VAL A 36 -8.98 -3.64 -4.30
CA VAL A 36 -10.29 -4.13 -4.75
C VAL A 36 -10.40 -5.64 -4.61
N ASP A 37 -11.63 -6.11 -4.48
CA ASP A 37 -11.98 -7.54 -4.56
C ASP A 37 -12.19 -8.01 -6.01
N GLU A 38 -12.49 -9.30 -6.17
CA GLU A 38 -12.74 -9.95 -7.45
C GLU A 38 -13.92 -9.36 -8.24
N ILE A 39 -14.85 -8.67 -7.56
CA ILE A 39 -16.03 -8.01 -8.15
C ILE A 39 -15.79 -6.49 -8.31
N LYS A 40 -14.52 -6.05 -8.23
CA LYS A 40 -14.10 -4.64 -8.35
C LYS A 40 -14.69 -3.69 -7.31
N ARG A 41 -15.05 -4.20 -6.14
CA ARG A 41 -15.44 -3.35 -4.99
C ARG A 41 -14.19 -2.97 -4.21
N VAL A 42 -14.12 -1.70 -3.78
CA VAL A 42 -13.02 -1.23 -2.93
C VAL A 42 -13.16 -1.87 -1.55
N VAL A 43 -12.12 -2.60 -1.14
CA VAL A 43 -12.03 -3.25 0.18
C VAL A 43 -11.03 -2.57 1.11
N GLY A 44 -10.17 -1.70 0.58
CA GLY A 44 -9.19 -0.98 1.38
C GLY A 44 -8.35 -0.01 0.58
N ILE A 45 -7.46 0.68 1.29
CA ILE A 45 -6.53 1.66 0.72
C ILE A 45 -5.16 1.40 1.33
N ILE A 46 -4.13 1.50 0.49
CA ILE A 46 -2.73 1.48 0.93
C ILE A 46 -2.08 2.80 0.52
N SER A 47 -1.60 3.56 1.50
CA SER A 47 -0.81 4.76 1.27
C SER A 47 0.69 4.49 1.38
N ARG A 48 1.50 5.42 0.88
CA ARG A 48 2.96 5.40 1.09
C ARG A 48 3.32 5.40 2.59
N GLN A 49 2.55 6.09 3.42
CA GLN A 49 2.79 6.16 4.85
C GLN A 49 2.60 4.79 5.53
N ASP A 50 1.58 4.03 5.12
CA ASP A 50 1.34 2.68 5.63
C ASP A 50 2.53 1.75 5.33
N MET A 51 3.12 1.86 4.14
CA MET A 51 4.32 1.10 3.77
C MET A 51 5.51 1.47 4.66
N MET A 52 5.72 2.75 4.94
CA MET A 52 6.82 3.20 5.79
C MET A 52 6.68 2.67 7.23
N TYR A 53 5.46 2.70 7.79
CA TYR A 53 5.20 2.14 9.10
C TYR A 53 5.43 0.63 9.15
N HIS A 54 5.01 -0.11 8.13
CA HIS A 54 5.27 -1.55 8.04
C HIS A 54 6.78 -1.85 8.09
N HIS A 55 7.59 -1.19 7.25
CA HIS A 55 9.05 -1.38 7.25
C HIS A 55 9.71 -1.01 8.58
N MET A 56 9.19 0.01 9.27
CA MET A 56 9.69 0.41 10.58
C MET A 56 9.39 -0.66 11.65
N GLN A 57 8.18 -1.21 11.65
CA GLN A 57 7.79 -2.29 12.56
C GLN A 57 8.61 -3.55 12.32
N ASP A 58 8.82 -3.95 11.06
CA ASP A 58 9.65 -5.11 10.70
C ASP A 58 11.08 -4.97 11.26
N LYS A 59 11.69 -3.78 11.10
CA LYS A 59 13.04 -3.50 11.61
C LYS A 59 13.11 -3.52 13.14
N LEU A 60 12.12 -2.92 13.81
CA LEU A 60 12.05 -2.92 15.27
C LEU A 60 11.94 -4.35 15.82
N GLN A 61 11.09 -5.19 15.21
CA GLN A 61 10.96 -6.59 15.61
C GLN A 61 12.25 -7.40 15.38
N SER A 62 12.90 -7.24 14.23
CA SER A 62 14.15 -7.95 13.93
C SER A 62 15.30 -7.64 14.91
N THR A 63 15.30 -6.43 15.49
CA THR A 63 16.30 -6.00 16.47
C THR A 63 16.04 -6.62 17.85
N SER A 64 14.78 -6.78 18.23
CA SER A 64 14.38 -7.41 19.50
C SER A 64 14.72 -8.90 19.58
N TYR A 65 14.67 -9.64 18.47
CA TYR A 65 15.07 -11.06 18.43
C TYR A 65 16.58 -11.29 18.39
N SER A 66 17.36 -10.28 18.00
CA SER A 66 18.83 -10.39 17.90
C SER A 66 19.56 -10.13 19.24
N SER A 67 18.81 -9.81 20.30
CA SER A 67 19.33 -9.44 21.63
C SER A 67 19.10 -10.53 22.70
N ILE A 68 18.82 -11.77 22.29
CA ILE A 68 18.65 -12.95 23.17
C ILE A 68 19.69 -14.00 22.79
#